data_AF-A0A174P1U7-F1
#
_entry.id   AF-A0A174P1U7-F1
#
_cell.length_a   1.000
_cell.length_b   1.000
_cell.length_c   1.000
_cell.angle_alpha   90.00
_cell.angle_beta   90.00
_cell.angle_gamma   90.00
#
_symmetry.space_group_name_H-M   'P 1'
#
loop_
_entity.id
_entity.type
_entity.pdbx_description
1 polymer ?
#
loop_
_entity_poly.entity_id
_entity_poly.type
_entity_poly.pdbx_seq_one_letter_code
_entity_poly.pdbx_strand_id
1 'polypeptide(L)'
;MRKILKIIVYTGVIISLIPIITMFCINLRQNKIETDRNFYGKEITESQLKVVQNSYQKYECSSKYIVKKKELGKMRYFYRDKNQMRFEASEEEYNRYIKDSDIFYVYKPKCQISYHSKQGKLTAKFIGKKISLTPKTFLNQELETVKSLVAQKSHNKAFSTYSFDDIAKRYNNLTILGLENKKAMTNFKLSSKLGKGSICGKSLVKSAKYDRLYKDFAFYQTPKEKFANIKDCFLLFSAKLQPCYPDGYFWVYMIPFWCSTLLVLLVGAKDTNHNKSVLIILMQFFLTTLWMDQWNKSGITLAIILILIILFFIGKELRSIRKEGDLQDEEKKNI
;
A
#
# COMPACT_ATOMS: atom_id res chain seq x y z
N MET A 1 -4.20 13.74 51.34
CA MET A 1 -5.06 13.51 50.15
C MET A 1 -4.49 14.11 48.86
N ARG A 2 -4.14 15.42 48.81
CA ARG A 2 -3.60 16.07 47.58
C ARG A 2 -2.27 15.47 47.07
N LYS A 3 -1.33 15.10 47.96
CA LYS A 3 -0.03 14.48 47.58
C LYS A 3 -0.21 13.11 46.92
N ILE A 4 -1.01 12.24 47.51
CA ILE A 4 -1.32 10.90 46.98
C ILE A 4 -1.98 11.01 45.59
N LEU A 5 -2.92 11.95 45.44
CA LEU A 5 -3.57 12.21 44.14
C LEU A 5 -2.55 12.65 43.07
N LYS A 6 -1.60 13.54 43.40
CA LYS A 6 -0.51 13.93 42.49
C LYS A 6 0.33 12.74 42.05
N ILE A 7 0.73 11.89 42.99
CA ILE A 7 1.52 10.68 42.68
C ILE A 7 0.74 9.78 41.71
N ILE A 8 -0.54 9.50 42.00
CA ILE A 8 -1.39 8.66 41.14
C ILE A 8 -1.49 9.25 39.73
N VAL A 9 -1.75 10.55 39.61
CA VAL A 9 -1.90 11.24 38.32
C VAL A 9 -0.60 11.20 37.53
N TYR A 10 0.54 11.56 38.13
CA TYR A 10 1.84 11.57 37.44
C TYR A 10 2.30 10.15 37.05
N THR A 11 2.10 9.16 37.92
CA THR A 11 2.38 7.75 37.59
C THR A 11 1.50 7.26 36.44
N GLY A 12 0.21 7.64 36.42
CA GLY A 12 -0.69 7.34 35.31
C GLY A 12 -0.22 7.93 33.97
N VAL A 13 0.25 9.19 33.99
CA VAL A 13 0.84 9.82 32.79
C VAL A 13 2.07 9.06 32.31
N ILE A 14 3.00 8.69 33.20
CA ILE A 14 4.19 7.92 32.83
C ILE A 14 3.81 6.60 32.16
N ILE A 15 2.89 5.83 32.77
CA ILE A 15 2.43 4.55 32.22
C ILE A 15 1.80 4.74 30.83
N SER A 16 1.02 5.80 30.65
CA SER A 16 0.36 6.10 29.37
C SER A 16 1.34 6.49 28.25
N LEU A 17 2.55 6.95 28.58
CA LEU A 17 3.56 7.30 27.57
C LEU A 17 4.32 6.08 27.04
N ILE A 18 4.37 4.96 27.77
CA ILE A 18 5.17 3.78 27.38
C ILE A 18 4.73 3.19 26.01
N PRO A 19 3.43 2.98 25.74
CA PRO A 19 2.98 2.50 24.43
C PRO A 19 3.27 3.50 23.29
N ILE A 20 3.20 4.80 23.58
CA ILE A 20 3.48 5.88 22.61
C ILE A 20 4.97 5.87 22.21
N ILE A 21 5.87 5.80 23.18
CA ILE A 21 7.32 5.69 22.94
C ILE A 21 7.61 4.43 22.13
N THR A 22 7.00 3.31 22.50
CA THR A 22 7.19 2.01 21.82
C THR A 22 6.75 2.09 20.36
N MET A 23 5.60 2.70 20.10
CA MET A 23 5.10 2.95 18.76
C MET A 23 6.07 3.81 17.92
N PHE A 24 6.66 4.86 18.49
CA PHE A 24 7.68 5.66 17.79
C PHE A 24 8.93 4.84 17.48
N CYS A 25 9.40 4.05 18.44
CA CYS A 25 10.52 3.14 18.24
C CYS A 25 10.27 2.11 17.12
N ILE A 26 9.04 1.57 17.02
CA ILE A 26 8.62 0.67 15.93
C ILE A 26 8.76 1.38 14.58
N ASN A 27 8.28 2.61 14.47
CA ASN A 27 8.37 3.40 13.23
C ASN A 27 9.81 3.77 12.86
N LEU A 28 10.63 4.20 13.82
CA LEU A 28 12.05 4.49 13.57
C LEU A 28 12.82 3.26 13.09
N ARG A 29 12.42 2.08 13.56
CA ARG A 29 13.02 0.79 13.18
C ARG A 29 12.33 0.13 11.99
N GLN A 30 11.40 0.80 11.31
CA GLN A 30 10.66 0.24 10.18
C GLN A 30 11.60 -0.40 9.15
N ASN A 31 12.61 0.31 8.65
CA ASN A 31 13.54 -0.23 7.65
C ASN A 31 14.36 -1.45 8.12
N LYS A 32 14.50 -1.67 9.44
CA LYS A 32 15.24 -2.80 10.01
C LYS A 32 14.34 -4.01 10.28
N ILE A 33 13.04 -3.80 10.45
CA ILE A 33 12.08 -4.82 10.90
C ILE A 33 11.13 -5.22 9.77
N GLU A 34 10.74 -4.26 8.91
CA GLU A 34 9.93 -4.50 7.72
C GLU A 34 10.74 -5.35 6.73
N THR A 35 10.13 -6.44 6.27
CA THR A 35 10.69 -7.22 5.18
C THR A 35 10.22 -6.70 3.83
N ASP A 36 11.02 -6.92 2.78
CA ASP A 36 10.56 -6.62 1.44
C ASP A 36 9.46 -7.62 1.05
N ARG A 37 8.25 -7.10 0.82
CA ARG A 37 7.04 -7.89 0.55
C ARG A 37 6.62 -7.84 -0.93
N ASN A 38 7.39 -7.13 -1.75
CA ASN A 38 7.07 -6.92 -3.15
C ASN A 38 7.75 -7.95 -4.04
N PHE A 39 7.14 -8.20 -5.20
CA PHE A 39 7.77 -8.91 -6.30
C PHE A 39 8.23 -7.87 -7.32
N TYR A 40 9.52 -7.85 -7.67
CA TYR A 40 10.04 -6.87 -8.63
C TYR A 40 10.13 -7.47 -10.02
N GLY A 41 9.61 -6.75 -11.02
CA GLY A 41 9.67 -7.21 -12.39
C GLY A 41 11.09 -7.28 -12.97
N LYS A 42 12.10 -6.67 -12.30
CA LYS A 42 13.52 -6.87 -12.65
C LYS A 42 13.99 -8.32 -12.52
N GLU A 43 13.30 -9.13 -11.72
CA GLU A 43 13.57 -10.56 -11.56
C GLU A 43 13.03 -11.41 -12.70
N ILE A 44 12.23 -10.84 -13.60
CA ILE A 44 11.65 -11.53 -14.74
C ILE A 44 12.66 -11.56 -15.87
N THR A 45 13.12 -12.75 -16.22
CA THR A 45 13.90 -12.97 -17.44
C THR A 45 13.03 -13.52 -18.56
N GLU A 46 13.38 -13.22 -19.81
CA GLU A 46 12.62 -13.67 -20.98
C GLU A 46 12.54 -15.20 -21.08
N SER A 47 13.61 -15.90 -20.71
CA SER A 47 13.66 -17.37 -20.70
C SER A 47 12.69 -18.02 -19.71
N GLN A 48 12.29 -17.29 -18.65
CA GLN A 48 11.34 -17.76 -17.65
C GLN A 48 9.88 -17.51 -18.08
N LEU A 49 9.64 -16.73 -19.13
CA LEU A 49 8.30 -16.46 -19.65
C LEU A 49 7.80 -17.62 -20.52
N LYS A 50 6.66 -18.18 -20.13
CA LYS A 50 6.02 -19.30 -20.82
C LYS A 50 4.78 -18.84 -21.57
N VAL A 51 4.69 -19.20 -22.85
CA VAL A 51 3.45 -19.02 -23.62
C VAL A 51 2.49 -20.13 -23.20
N VAL A 52 1.41 -19.76 -22.53
CA VAL A 52 0.38 -20.71 -22.04
C VAL A 52 -0.74 -20.88 -23.05
N GLN A 53 -0.98 -19.85 -23.85
CA GLN A 53 -1.98 -19.88 -24.91
C GLN A 53 -1.47 -19.09 -26.10
N ASN A 54 -1.57 -19.67 -27.30
CA ASN A 54 -1.41 -18.98 -28.57
C ASN A 54 -2.62 -19.34 -29.43
N SER A 55 -3.51 -18.38 -29.61
CA SER A 55 -4.80 -18.57 -30.27
C SER A 55 -5.16 -17.34 -31.08
N TYR A 56 -6.44 -17.22 -31.43
CA TYR A 56 -6.99 -16.06 -32.07
C TYR A 56 -8.21 -15.55 -31.29
N GLN A 57 -8.58 -14.31 -31.57
CA GLN A 57 -9.85 -13.72 -31.15
C GLN A 57 -10.67 -13.41 -32.41
N LYS A 58 -11.89 -13.95 -32.43
CA LYS A 58 -12.87 -13.80 -33.51
C LYS A 58 -13.64 -12.50 -33.33
N TYR A 59 -13.85 -11.77 -34.42
CA TYR A 59 -14.68 -10.57 -34.48
C TYR A 59 -15.67 -10.72 -35.64
N GLU A 60 -16.90 -10.35 -35.37
CA GLU A 60 -17.98 -10.29 -36.36
C GLU A 60 -17.91 -8.95 -37.11
N CYS A 61 -18.08 -8.99 -38.43
CA CYS A 61 -18.01 -7.85 -39.32
C CYS A 61 -19.16 -7.90 -40.33
N SER A 62 -19.70 -6.73 -40.68
CA SER A 62 -20.79 -6.64 -41.65
C SER A 62 -20.29 -6.14 -43.00
N SER A 63 -20.64 -6.83 -44.07
CA SER A 63 -20.18 -6.51 -45.44
C SER A 63 -20.62 -5.12 -45.91
N LYS A 64 -21.66 -4.53 -45.31
CA LYS A 64 -22.12 -3.15 -45.57
C LYS A 64 -21.07 -2.07 -45.34
N TYR A 65 -20.05 -2.36 -44.52
CA TYR A 65 -18.97 -1.42 -44.21
C TYR A 65 -17.75 -1.58 -45.13
N ILE A 66 -17.87 -2.35 -46.21
CA ILE A 66 -16.83 -2.55 -47.21
C ILE A 66 -16.98 -1.55 -48.33
N VAL A 67 -15.89 -0.85 -48.62
CA VAL A 67 -15.78 0.08 -49.75
C VAL A 67 -14.84 -0.53 -50.79
N LYS A 68 -15.33 -0.67 -52.01
CA LYS A 68 -14.56 -1.17 -53.16
C LYS A 68 -13.86 0.01 -53.84
N LYS A 69 -12.57 -0.12 -54.15
CA LYS A 69 -11.80 0.88 -54.91
C LYS A 69 -10.91 0.21 -55.95
N LYS A 70 -10.69 0.88 -57.07
CA LYS A 70 -9.75 0.44 -58.11
C LYS A 70 -8.47 1.26 -57.99
N GLU A 71 -7.37 0.60 -57.65
CA GLU A 71 -6.03 1.23 -57.52
C GLU A 71 -5.04 0.51 -58.43
N LEU A 72 -4.34 1.25 -59.28
CA LEU A 72 -3.34 0.70 -60.23
C LEU A 72 -3.88 -0.48 -61.06
N GLY A 73 -5.14 -0.40 -61.50
CA GLY A 73 -5.80 -1.43 -62.30
C GLY A 73 -6.32 -2.65 -61.52
N LYS A 74 -6.01 -2.79 -60.23
CA LYS A 74 -6.47 -3.89 -59.37
C LYS A 74 -7.58 -3.45 -58.42
N MET A 75 -8.55 -4.33 -58.16
CA MET A 75 -9.61 -4.08 -57.18
C MET A 75 -9.12 -4.35 -55.75
N ARG A 76 -9.35 -3.39 -54.85
CA ARG A 76 -9.04 -3.48 -53.42
C ARG A 76 -10.30 -3.20 -52.60
N TYR A 77 -10.44 -3.93 -51.49
CA TYR A 77 -11.63 -3.90 -50.65
C TYR A 77 -11.25 -3.41 -49.26
N PHE A 78 -11.79 -2.26 -48.86
CA PHE A 78 -11.46 -1.62 -47.59
C PHE A 78 -12.62 -1.73 -46.62
N TYR A 79 -12.38 -2.32 -45.45
CA TYR A 79 -13.35 -2.35 -44.36
C TYR A 79 -13.12 -1.18 -43.40
N ARG A 80 -14.19 -0.47 -43.03
CA ARG A 80 -14.13 0.57 -41.99
C ARG A 80 -15.43 0.61 -41.19
N ASP A 81 -15.37 0.15 -39.94
CA ASP A 81 -16.49 0.24 -38.99
C ASP A 81 -16.30 1.40 -37.98
N LYS A 82 -17.41 1.81 -37.35
CA LYS A 82 -17.48 2.80 -36.26
C LYS A 82 -16.58 2.41 -35.08
N ASN A 83 -16.32 1.12 -34.86
CA ASN A 83 -15.38 0.61 -33.84
C ASN A 83 -13.89 0.77 -34.19
N GLN A 84 -13.55 1.62 -35.16
CA GLN A 84 -12.19 1.87 -35.66
C GLN A 84 -11.45 0.64 -36.21
N MET A 85 -12.17 -0.43 -36.53
CA MET A 85 -11.58 -1.60 -37.18
C MET A 85 -11.37 -1.29 -38.67
N ARG A 86 -10.12 -1.40 -39.12
CA ARG A 86 -9.70 -1.08 -40.49
C ARG A 86 -8.78 -2.16 -41.00
N PHE A 87 -9.11 -2.74 -42.14
CA PHE A 87 -8.23 -3.65 -42.87
C PHE A 87 -8.56 -3.60 -44.37
N GLU A 88 -7.63 -4.10 -45.16
CA GLU A 88 -7.73 -4.22 -46.60
C GLU A 88 -7.74 -5.71 -46.95
N ALA A 89 -8.61 -6.09 -47.89
CA ALA A 89 -8.67 -7.43 -48.46
C ALA A 89 -8.39 -7.36 -49.97
N SER A 90 -7.68 -8.37 -50.48
CA SER A 90 -7.50 -8.55 -51.91
C SER A 90 -8.81 -8.98 -52.59
N GLU A 91 -8.86 -8.89 -53.91
CA GLU A 91 -10.00 -9.39 -54.68
C GLU A 91 -10.26 -10.89 -54.48
N GLU A 92 -9.19 -11.69 -54.41
CA GLU A 92 -9.28 -13.13 -54.11
C GLU A 92 -9.87 -13.39 -52.71
N GLU A 93 -9.40 -12.64 -51.71
CA GLU A 93 -9.87 -12.76 -50.33
C GLU A 93 -11.34 -12.33 -50.20
N TYR A 94 -11.73 -11.23 -50.86
CA TYR A 94 -13.10 -10.77 -50.88
C TYR A 94 -14.04 -11.79 -51.53
N ASN A 95 -13.66 -12.28 -52.72
CA ASN A 95 -14.47 -13.27 -53.44
C ASN A 95 -14.63 -14.56 -52.66
N ARG A 96 -13.60 -14.99 -51.91
CA ARG A 96 -13.63 -16.25 -51.16
C ARG A 96 -14.35 -16.17 -49.82
N TYR A 97 -14.24 -15.06 -49.10
CA TYR A 97 -14.66 -14.98 -47.69
C TYR A 97 -15.78 -13.97 -47.41
N ILE A 98 -16.15 -13.13 -48.38
CA ILE A 98 -16.99 -11.94 -48.12
C ILE A 98 -18.12 -11.77 -49.13
N LYS A 99 -17.88 -12.01 -50.43
CA LYS A 99 -18.76 -11.59 -51.55
C LYS A 99 -20.24 -11.94 -51.37
N ASP A 100 -20.52 -13.14 -50.86
CA ASP A 100 -21.88 -13.68 -50.73
C ASP A 100 -22.33 -13.78 -49.25
N SER A 101 -21.86 -12.87 -48.39
CA SER A 101 -22.16 -12.88 -46.95
C SER A 101 -22.49 -11.49 -46.40
N ASP A 102 -23.63 -11.37 -45.72
CA ASP A 102 -24.01 -10.14 -44.98
C ASP A 102 -23.12 -9.92 -43.75
N ILE A 103 -22.71 -11.02 -43.13
CA ILE A 103 -21.86 -11.09 -41.95
C ILE A 103 -20.70 -12.02 -42.24
N PHE A 104 -19.50 -11.59 -41.94
CA PHE A 104 -18.28 -12.38 -42.07
C PHE A 104 -17.40 -12.20 -40.82
N TYR A 105 -16.40 -13.07 -40.67
CA TYR A 105 -15.56 -13.09 -39.50
C TYR A 105 -14.11 -12.77 -39.82
N VAL A 106 -13.49 -12.05 -38.89
CA VAL A 106 -12.08 -11.73 -38.94
C VAL A 106 -11.42 -12.07 -37.61
N TYR A 107 -10.12 -12.33 -37.68
CA TYR A 107 -9.37 -12.88 -36.58
C TYR A 107 -8.17 -12.00 -36.28
N LYS A 108 -7.90 -11.79 -34.99
CA LYS A 108 -6.64 -11.21 -34.52
C LYS A 108 -5.90 -12.26 -33.70
N PRO A 109 -4.58 -12.40 -33.87
CA PRO A 109 -3.81 -13.31 -33.04
C PRO A 109 -3.84 -12.84 -31.58
N LYS A 110 -3.92 -13.78 -30.67
CA LYS A 110 -4.00 -13.55 -29.23
C LYS A 110 -3.05 -14.52 -28.54
N CYS A 111 -2.27 -14.04 -27.59
CA CYS A 111 -1.47 -14.91 -26.74
C CYS A 111 -1.63 -14.56 -25.26
N GLN A 112 -1.37 -15.57 -24.44
CA GLN A 112 -1.23 -15.43 -23.00
C GLN A 112 0.15 -15.93 -22.58
N ILE A 113 0.91 -15.05 -21.95
CA ILE A 113 2.22 -15.35 -21.39
C ILE A 113 2.07 -15.40 -19.87
N SER A 114 2.72 -16.37 -19.25
CA SER A 114 2.79 -16.50 -17.80
C SER A 114 4.23 -16.52 -17.32
N TYR A 115 4.38 -16.08 -16.07
CA TYR A 115 5.60 -16.15 -15.28
C TYR A 115 5.25 -16.69 -13.90
N HIS A 116 6.11 -17.54 -13.36
CA HIS A 116 5.97 -18.02 -12.00
C HIS A 116 7.35 -18.22 -11.37
N SER A 117 7.54 -17.62 -10.19
CA SER A 117 8.71 -17.81 -9.34
C SER A 117 8.26 -17.96 -7.88
N LYS A 118 9.23 -18.25 -7.00
CA LYS A 118 8.98 -18.24 -5.55
C LYS A 118 8.53 -16.86 -5.05
N GLN A 119 8.93 -15.79 -5.73
CA GLN A 119 8.68 -14.41 -5.32
C GLN A 119 7.35 -13.88 -5.85
N GLY A 120 6.94 -14.29 -7.06
CA GLY A 120 5.74 -13.76 -7.67
C GLY A 120 5.24 -14.53 -8.87
N LYS A 121 4.08 -14.11 -9.36
CA LYS A 121 3.50 -14.59 -10.62
C LYS A 121 3.04 -13.43 -11.47
N LEU A 122 3.11 -13.61 -12.79
CA LEU A 122 2.63 -12.63 -13.75
C LEU A 122 1.88 -13.33 -14.87
N THR A 123 0.83 -12.68 -15.36
CA THR A 123 0.08 -13.10 -16.55
C THR A 123 -0.10 -11.90 -17.46
N ALA A 124 0.36 -12.04 -18.69
CA ALA A 124 0.18 -11.05 -19.74
C ALA A 124 -0.78 -11.59 -20.79
N LYS A 125 -1.82 -10.82 -21.11
CA LYS A 125 -2.71 -11.08 -22.24
C LYS A 125 -2.37 -10.08 -23.34
N PHE A 126 -2.13 -10.55 -24.55
CA PHE A 126 -1.73 -9.71 -25.67
C PHE A 126 -2.57 -10.03 -26.90
N ILE A 127 -3.04 -8.99 -27.58
CA ILE A 127 -3.84 -9.07 -28.80
C ILE A 127 -3.12 -8.30 -29.89
N GLY A 128 -2.86 -8.99 -31.01
CA GLY A 128 -2.20 -8.41 -32.17
C GLY A 128 -3.09 -7.42 -32.92
N LYS A 129 -2.45 -6.51 -33.65
CA LYS A 129 -3.13 -5.56 -34.54
C LYS A 129 -3.42 -6.15 -35.92
N LYS A 130 -2.63 -7.13 -36.37
CA LYS A 130 -2.80 -7.79 -37.67
C LYS A 130 -4.16 -8.49 -37.71
N ILE A 131 -4.92 -8.21 -38.76
CA ILE A 131 -6.24 -8.79 -39.00
C ILE A 131 -6.10 -9.80 -40.14
N SER A 132 -6.74 -10.95 -40.00
CA SER A 132 -6.81 -11.96 -41.05
C SER A 132 -8.25 -12.49 -41.19
N LEU A 133 -8.62 -12.86 -42.42
CA LEU A 133 -9.91 -13.49 -42.71
C LEU A 133 -9.93 -14.96 -42.32
N THR A 134 -8.75 -15.56 -42.14
CA THR A 134 -8.58 -16.91 -41.60
C THR A 134 -8.01 -16.88 -40.19
N PRO A 135 -8.29 -17.90 -39.35
CA PRO A 135 -7.71 -17.99 -38.02
C PRO A 135 -6.18 -18.08 -38.11
N LYS A 136 -5.49 -17.08 -37.58
CA LYS A 136 -4.02 -17.04 -37.48
C LYS A 136 -3.58 -16.74 -36.06
N THR A 137 -2.54 -17.43 -35.62
CA THR A 137 -1.88 -17.24 -34.33
C THR A 137 -0.58 -16.47 -34.51
N PHE A 138 0.07 -16.09 -33.41
CA PHE A 138 1.40 -15.50 -33.49
C PHE A 138 2.43 -16.53 -33.96
N LEU A 139 3.38 -16.09 -34.79
CA LEU A 139 4.57 -16.86 -35.15
C LEU A 139 5.54 -16.90 -33.97
N ASN A 140 6.45 -17.88 -33.96
CA ASN A 140 7.44 -18.04 -32.87
C ASN A 140 8.29 -16.78 -32.67
N GLN A 141 8.74 -16.13 -33.75
CA GLN A 141 9.50 -14.87 -33.68
C GLN A 141 8.69 -13.71 -33.08
N GLU A 142 7.38 -13.63 -33.40
CA GLU A 142 6.49 -12.63 -32.82
C GLU A 142 6.26 -12.90 -31.32
N LEU A 143 6.15 -14.16 -30.91
CA LEU A 143 6.01 -14.55 -29.51
C LEU A 143 7.25 -14.16 -28.69
N GLU A 144 8.45 -14.39 -29.20
CA GLU A 144 9.69 -13.95 -28.53
C GLU A 144 9.74 -12.42 -28.41
N THR A 145 9.30 -11.69 -29.44
CA THR A 145 9.18 -10.22 -29.37
C THR A 145 8.18 -9.77 -28.29
N VAL A 146 7.06 -10.47 -28.14
CA VAL A 146 6.07 -10.17 -27.10
C VAL A 146 6.63 -10.50 -25.71
N LYS A 147 7.35 -11.62 -25.54
CA LYS A 147 8.03 -11.96 -24.27
C LYS A 147 9.03 -10.88 -23.86
N SER A 148 9.89 -10.45 -24.78
CA SER A 148 10.86 -9.38 -24.53
C SER A 148 10.17 -8.08 -24.11
N LEU A 149 9.09 -7.70 -24.81
CA LEU A 149 8.27 -6.55 -24.44
C LEU A 149 7.69 -6.68 -23.02
N VAL A 150 7.18 -7.85 -22.65
CA VAL A 150 6.63 -8.12 -21.30
C VAL A 150 7.72 -7.98 -20.24
N ALA A 151 8.89 -8.57 -20.44
CA ALA A 151 10.02 -8.47 -19.49
C ALA A 151 10.49 -7.02 -19.35
N GLN A 152 10.78 -6.34 -20.47
CA GLN A 152 11.27 -4.97 -20.49
C GLN A 152 10.29 -4.00 -19.80
N LYS A 153 9.00 -4.08 -20.11
CA LYS A 153 7.99 -3.18 -19.52
C LYS A 153 7.70 -3.51 -18.05
N SER A 154 8.00 -4.72 -17.60
CA SER A 154 7.88 -5.12 -16.19
C SER A 154 9.11 -4.74 -15.36
N HIS A 155 10.30 -4.56 -15.96
CA HIS A 155 11.57 -4.38 -15.26
C HIS A 155 11.52 -3.31 -14.14
N ASN A 156 10.92 -2.15 -14.41
CA ASN A 156 10.81 -1.03 -13.45
C ASN A 156 9.51 -1.04 -12.63
N LYS A 157 8.86 -2.21 -12.49
CA LYS A 157 7.59 -2.35 -11.79
C LYS A 157 7.75 -3.21 -10.54
N ALA A 158 7.04 -2.82 -9.49
CA ALA A 158 6.86 -3.63 -8.28
C ALA A 158 5.40 -4.09 -8.23
N PHE A 159 5.19 -5.38 -8.00
CA PHE A 159 3.88 -6.01 -7.92
C PHE A 159 3.52 -6.30 -6.46
N SER A 160 2.30 -5.94 -6.05
CA SER A 160 1.74 -6.23 -4.73
C SER A 160 0.95 -7.53 -4.71
N THR A 161 0.59 -8.02 -3.52
CA THR A 161 -0.24 -9.23 -3.37
C THR A 161 -1.71 -8.97 -3.74
N TYR A 162 -2.25 -7.83 -3.33
CA TYR A 162 -3.64 -7.43 -3.54
C TYR A 162 -3.73 -6.18 -4.41
N SER A 163 -4.82 -6.09 -5.18
CA SER A 163 -5.12 -4.87 -5.94
C SER A 163 -5.62 -3.77 -4.99
N PHE A 164 -5.42 -2.51 -5.35
CA PHE A 164 -5.94 -1.39 -4.56
C PHE A 164 -7.46 -1.47 -4.40
N ASP A 165 -8.18 -1.89 -5.44
CA ASP A 165 -9.64 -2.02 -5.41
C ASP A 165 -10.11 -3.07 -4.39
N ASP A 166 -9.41 -4.21 -4.30
CA ASP A 166 -9.72 -5.26 -3.33
C ASP A 166 -9.51 -4.78 -1.89
N ILE A 167 -8.51 -3.92 -1.69
CA ILE A 167 -8.15 -3.37 -0.37
C ILE A 167 -9.12 -2.26 0.02
N ALA A 168 -9.47 -1.39 -0.92
CA ALA A 168 -10.46 -0.33 -0.76
C ALA A 168 -11.80 -0.91 -0.27
N LYS A 169 -12.24 -2.01 -0.88
CA LYS A 169 -13.43 -2.78 -0.45
C LYS A 169 -13.28 -3.40 0.94
N ARG A 170 -12.10 -3.93 1.26
CA ARG A 170 -11.86 -4.61 2.55
C ARG A 170 -11.76 -3.62 3.72
N TYR A 171 -11.29 -2.40 3.49
CA TYR A 171 -10.98 -1.42 4.53
C TYR A 171 -11.74 -0.09 4.38
N ASN A 172 -12.93 -0.11 3.76
CA ASN A 172 -13.85 1.02 3.66
C ASN A 172 -13.21 2.35 3.21
N ASN A 173 -12.32 2.33 2.21
CA ASN A 173 -11.64 3.50 1.64
C ASN A 173 -10.78 4.38 2.59
N LEU A 174 -10.80 4.13 3.90
CA LEU A 174 -10.23 5.01 4.94
C LEU A 174 -8.69 4.96 5.04
N THR A 175 -8.04 3.98 4.42
CA THR A 175 -6.64 3.60 4.75
C THR A 175 -5.60 3.86 3.64
N ILE A 176 -5.99 4.49 2.52
CA ILE A 176 -5.10 4.59 1.34
C ILE A 176 -4.20 5.84 1.36
N LEU A 177 -4.54 6.86 2.16
CA LEU A 177 -3.81 8.15 2.23
C LEU A 177 -2.32 8.03 2.61
N GLY A 178 -1.93 7.00 3.36
CA GLY A 178 -0.54 6.82 3.79
C GLY A 178 0.40 6.15 2.78
N LEU A 179 -0.12 5.72 1.62
CA LEU A 179 0.57 4.84 0.67
C LEU A 179 0.81 5.43 -0.72
N GLU A 180 0.36 6.66 -1.00
CA GLU A 180 0.47 7.28 -2.35
C GLU A 180 1.92 7.34 -2.88
N ASN A 181 2.91 7.27 -1.99
CA ASN A 181 4.33 7.31 -2.35
C ASN A 181 4.96 5.95 -2.71
N LYS A 182 4.29 4.81 -2.47
CA LYS A 182 4.75 3.48 -2.90
C LYS A 182 3.91 3.04 -4.10
N LYS A 183 4.33 3.40 -5.33
CA LYS A 183 3.70 3.00 -6.61
C LYS A 183 3.83 1.49 -6.89
N ALA A 184 3.30 0.63 -6.02
CA ALA A 184 3.10 -0.77 -6.31
C ALA A 184 1.94 -0.91 -7.31
N MET A 185 2.11 -1.69 -8.37
CA MET A 185 1.10 -1.86 -9.42
C MET A 185 0.73 -3.33 -9.53
N THR A 186 -0.55 -3.67 -9.45
CA THR A 186 -1.01 -5.04 -9.75
C THR A 186 -1.26 -5.27 -11.22
N ASN A 187 -1.63 -4.22 -11.96
CA ASN A 187 -1.97 -4.29 -13.37
C ASN A 187 -1.46 -3.07 -14.15
N PHE A 188 -1.12 -3.28 -15.41
CA PHE A 188 -0.83 -2.19 -16.34
C PHE A 188 -1.04 -2.60 -17.80
N LYS A 189 -1.22 -1.61 -18.68
CA LYS A 189 -1.43 -1.82 -20.11
C LYS A 189 -0.10 -1.75 -20.88
N LEU A 190 -0.03 -2.54 -21.92
CA LEU A 190 1.06 -2.61 -22.89
C LEU A 190 0.56 -2.15 -24.27
N SER A 191 1.41 -1.46 -25.01
CA SER A 191 1.17 -1.15 -26.41
C SER A 191 2.47 -1.23 -27.19
N SER A 192 2.40 -1.80 -28.38
CA SER A 192 3.52 -1.84 -29.34
C SER A 192 3.01 -1.74 -30.77
N LYS A 193 3.94 -1.82 -31.74
CA LYS A 193 3.60 -1.94 -33.16
C LYS A 193 2.82 -3.24 -33.44
N LEU A 194 3.16 -4.33 -32.75
CA LEU A 194 2.50 -5.64 -32.89
C LEU A 194 1.07 -5.66 -32.36
N GLY A 195 0.75 -4.91 -31.30
CA GLY A 195 -0.51 -5.11 -30.59
C GLY A 195 -0.70 -4.25 -29.35
N LYS A 196 -1.74 -4.61 -28.60
CA LYS A 196 -2.01 -4.09 -27.25
C LYS A 196 -2.13 -5.27 -26.30
N GLY A 197 -1.77 -5.05 -25.04
CA GLY A 197 -1.89 -6.06 -24.02
C GLY A 197 -2.16 -5.49 -22.64
N SER A 198 -2.38 -6.38 -21.70
CA SER A 198 -2.53 -6.08 -20.29
C SER A 198 -1.72 -7.08 -19.48
N ILE A 199 -0.95 -6.59 -18.54
CA ILE A 199 -0.21 -7.38 -17.57
C ILE A 199 -0.97 -7.32 -16.24
N CYS A 200 -1.09 -8.48 -15.59
CA CYS A 200 -1.49 -8.61 -14.21
C CYS A 200 -0.40 -9.38 -13.47
N GLY A 201 0.17 -8.80 -12.43
CA GLY A 201 1.17 -9.43 -11.57
C GLY A 201 0.69 -9.51 -10.13
N LYS A 202 1.27 -10.46 -9.39
CA LYS A 202 0.97 -10.68 -7.98
C LYS A 202 2.23 -11.13 -7.23
N SER A 203 2.54 -10.45 -6.12
CA SER A 203 3.55 -10.90 -5.17
C SER A 203 3.08 -12.13 -4.40
N LEU A 204 3.96 -13.14 -4.33
CA LEU A 204 3.84 -14.33 -3.52
C LEU A 204 4.75 -14.28 -2.28
N VAL A 205 5.55 -13.22 -2.13
CA VAL A 205 6.38 -12.99 -0.95
C VAL A 205 5.46 -12.87 0.26
N LYS A 206 5.77 -13.66 1.29
CA LYS A 206 5.02 -13.67 2.53
C LYS A 206 5.58 -12.61 3.46
N SER A 207 4.68 -11.90 4.13
CA SER A 207 5.08 -11.00 5.20
C SER A 207 5.66 -11.78 6.38
N ALA A 208 6.70 -11.23 6.98
CA ALA A 208 7.28 -11.68 8.22
C ALA A 208 6.37 -11.33 9.41
N LYS A 209 6.60 -12.00 10.53
CA LYS A 209 5.84 -11.84 11.78
C LYS A 209 5.64 -10.37 12.18
N TYR A 210 6.69 -9.57 12.16
CA TYR A 210 6.66 -8.17 12.62
C TYR A 210 6.17 -7.17 11.57
N ASP A 211 5.93 -7.58 10.32
CA ASP A 211 5.35 -6.68 9.32
C ASP A 211 3.93 -6.23 9.72
N ARG A 212 3.25 -6.99 10.58
CA ARG A 212 1.96 -6.63 11.18
C ARG A 212 2.01 -5.35 12.02
N LEU A 213 3.20 -4.88 12.41
CA LEU A 213 3.33 -3.64 13.17
C LEU A 213 3.16 -2.38 12.31
N TYR A 214 3.09 -2.51 10.99
CA TYR A 214 3.01 -1.38 10.06
C TYR A 214 1.64 -1.26 9.43
N LYS A 215 1.12 -0.03 9.29
CA LYS A 215 -0.21 0.26 8.71
C LYS A 215 -0.49 -0.36 7.33
N ASP A 216 0.56 -0.60 6.53
CA ASP A 216 0.45 -1.19 5.19
C ASP A 216 0.43 -2.73 5.19
N PHE A 217 0.47 -3.39 6.34
CA PHE A 217 0.45 -4.87 6.43
C PHE A 217 -0.77 -5.51 5.75
N ALA A 218 -1.89 -4.79 5.75
CA ALA A 218 -3.15 -5.16 5.11
C ALA A 218 -3.02 -5.42 3.60
N PHE A 219 -2.00 -4.83 2.96
CA PHE A 219 -1.77 -4.89 1.52
C PHE A 219 -0.98 -6.14 1.09
N TYR A 220 -0.56 -6.96 2.07
CA TYR A 220 0.30 -8.11 1.86
C TYR A 220 -0.29 -9.37 2.49
N GLN A 221 0.28 -10.53 2.13
CA GLN A 221 -0.18 -11.80 2.71
C GLN A 221 0.01 -11.79 4.23
N THR A 222 -1.07 -12.00 4.97
CA THR A 222 -1.03 -12.03 6.42
C THR A 222 -0.03 -13.10 6.88
N PRO A 223 0.91 -12.78 7.79
CA PRO A 223 1.86 -13.75 8.30
C PRO A 223 1.13 -14.95 8.91
N LYS A 224 1.67 -16.17 8.76
CA LYS A 224 1.10 -17.34 9.43
C LYS A 224 1.30 -17.30 10.95
N GLU A 225 2.42 -16.73 11.38
CA GLU A 225 2.77 -16.58 12.78
C GLU A 225 1.86 -15.55 13.47
N LYS A 226 1.34 -15.94 14.63
CA LYS A 226 0.53 -15.08 15.49
C LYS A 226 1.43 -14.45 16.56
N PHE A 227 1.06 -13.25 16.99
CA PHE A 227 1.56 -12.66 18.21
C PHE A 227 0.92 -13.39 19.39
N ALA A 228 1.68 -14.32 19.98
CA ALA A 228 1.18 -15.20 21.04
C ALA A 228 1.77 -14.85 22.41
N ASN A 229 2.95 -14.21 22.46
CA ASN A 229 3.58 -13.84 23.73
C ASN A 229 3.23 -12.40 24.14
N ILE A 230 3.42 -12.09 25.43
CA ILE A 230 3.08 -10.79 26.02
C ILE A 230 3.82 -9.63 25.33
N LYS A 231 5.08 -9.82 24.94
CA LYS A 231 5.89 -8.80 24.27
C LYS A 231 5.32 -8.46 22.90
N ASP A 232 4.95 -9.46 22.11
CA ASP A 232 4.36 -9.29 20.78
C ASP A 232 2.99 -8.61 20.87
N CYS A 233 2.17 -9.00 21.85
CA CYS A 233 0.89 -8.36 22.12
C CYS A 233 1.07 -6.87 22.48
N PHE A 234 2.06 -6.55 23.30
CA PHE A 234 2.37 -5.17 23.67
C PHE A 234 2.89 -4.35 22.47
N LEU A 235 3.75 -4.94 21.63
CA LEU A 235 4.21 -4.30 20.39
C LEU A 235 3.06 -4.04 19.42
N LEU A 236 2.15 -5.01 19.24
CA LEU A 236 0.96 -4.83 18.39
C LEU A 236 0.01 -3.78 18.95
N PHE A 237 -0.24 -3.80 20.26
CA PHE A 237 -1.04 -2.78 20.93
C PHE A 237 -0.45 -1.38 20.65
N SER A 238 0.86 -1.23 20.84
CA SER A 238 1.57 0.01 20.57
C SER A 238 1.48 0.41 19.09
N ALA A 239 1.66 -0.53 18.15
CA ALA A 239 1.52 -0.27 16.71
C ALA A 239 0.11 0.19 16.32
N LYS A 240 -0.93 -0.37 16.95
CA LYS A 240 -2.33 0.02 16.74
C LYS A 240 -2.66 1.44 17.24
N LEU A 241 -1.76 2.07 17.99
CA LEU A 241 -1.85 3.48 18.35
C LEU A 241 -1.41 4.40 17.21
N GLN A 242 -0.92 3.89 16.08
CA GLN A 242 -0.60 4.73 14.94
C GLN A 242 -1.89 5.26 14.28
N PRO A 243 -1.90 6.54 13.83
CA PRO A 243 -2.95 7.03 12.96
C PRO A 243 -3.06 6.16 11.71
N CYS A 244 -4.31 5.92 11.28
CA CYS A 244 -4.62 5.16 10.08
C CYS A 244 -4.17 3.68 10.11
N TYR A 245 -3.81 3.12 11.28
CA TYR A 245 -3.69 1.68 11.43
C TYR A 245 -5.10 1.04 11.30
N PRO A 246 -5.28 -0.03 10.50
CA PRO A 246 -6.56 -0.72 10.36
C PRO A 246 -7.10 -1.23 11.71
N ASP A 247 -8.34 -0.86 12.08
CA ASP A 247 -8.93 -1.17 13.40
C ASP A 247 -8.02 -0.75 14.56
N GLY A 248 -7.37 0.41 14.40
CA GLY A 248 -6.50 1.02 15.38
C GLY A 248 -7.26 1.63 16.56
N TYR A 249 -6.56 1.79 17.68
CA TYR A 249 -7.12 2.34 18.92
C TYR A 249 -6.70 3.78 19.17
N PHE A 250 -6.20 4.47 18.14
CA PHE A 250 -5.68 5.84 18.23
C PHE A 250 -6.61 6.75 19.05
N TRP A 251 -7.86 6.95 18.62
CA TRP A 251 -8.79 7.85 19.29
C TRP A 251 -9.21 7.36 20.68
N VAL A 252 -9.41 6.04 20.82
CA VAL A 252 -9.78 5.40 22.09
C VAL A 252 -8.69 5.60 23.14
N TYR A 253 -7.42 5.62 22.73
CA TYR A 253 -6.28 5.84 23.63
C TYR A 253 -6.03 7.32 23.90
N MET A 254 -6.27 8.19 22.91
CA MET A 254 -6.00 9.62 23.05
C MET A 254 -6.98 10.37 23.91
N ILE A 255 -8.26 10.01 23.88
CA ILE A 255 -9.27 10.68 24.70
C ILE A 255 -8.91 10.56 26.20
N PRO A 256 -8.62 9.37 26.76
CA PRO A 256 -8.13 9.24 28.13
C PRO A 256 -6.80 9.96 28.39
N PHE A 257 -5.88 9.98 27.43
CA PHE A 257 -4.60 10.69 27.55
C PHE A 257 -4.78 12.22 27.64
N TRP A 258 -5.74 12.77 26.91
CA TRP A 258 -6.12 14.18 27.00
C TRP A 258 -6.82 14.48 28.33
N CYS A 259 -7.72 13.59 28.78
CA CYS A 259 -8.36 13.70 30.09
C CYS A 259 -7.35 13.66 31.24
N SER A 260 -6.32 12.80 31.17
CA SER A 260 -5.26 12.75 32.20
C SER A 260 -4.40 14.01 32.19
N THR A 261 -4.15 14.59 31.02
CA THR A 261 -3.47 15.89 30.85
C THR A 261 -4.26 17.03 31.51
N LEU A 262 -5.59 17.03 31.35
CA LEU A 262 -6.48 18.01 31.98
C LEU A 262 -6.58 17.81 33.51
N LEU A 263 -6.42 16.59 34.00
CA LEU A 263 -6.31 16.32 35.44
C LEU A 263 -5.00 16.86 36.03
N VAL A 264 -3.88 16.78 35.30
CA VAL A 264 -2.62 17.42 35.71
C VAL A 264 -2.80 18.94 35.84
N LEU A 265 -3.52 19.57 34.91
CA LEU A 265 -3.92 20.98 34.97
C LEU A 265 -4.64 21.34 36.27
N LEU A 266 -5.70 20.61 36.57
CA LEU A 266 -6.57 20.89 37.72
C LEU A 266 -5.86 20.66 39.05
N VAL A 267 -4.94 19.70 39.10
CA VAL A 267 -4.13 19.42 40.28
C VAL A 267 -2.99 20.43 40.44
N GLY A 268 -2.40 20.91 39.34
CA GLY A 268 -1.32 21.89 39.32
C GLY A 268 -1.78 23.35 39.47
N ALA A 269 -3.00 23.69 39.04
CA ALA A 269 -3.59 25.02 39.19
C ALA A 269 -3.90 25.41 40.65
N LYS A 270 -3.93 24.42 41.55
CA LYS A 270 -4.15 24.63 42.99
C LYS A 270 -2.85 24.83 43.79
N ASP A 271 -1.71 24.92 43.12
CA ASP A 271 -0.36 25.09 43.69
C ASP A 271 0.31 26.39 43.18
N THR A 272 1.28 26.91 43.95
CA THR A 272 2.17 28.02 43.56
C THR A 272 3.13 27.68 42.40
N ASN A 273 3.29 26.39 42.05
CA ASN A 273 4.10 25.89 40.93
C ASN A 273 3.33 25.88 39.58
N HIS A 274 2.39 26.81 39.38
CA HIS A 274 1.52 26.90 38.20
C HIS A 274 2.31 26.83 36.88
N ASN A 275 3.45 27.54 36.78
CA ASN A 275 4.26 27.63 35.58
C ASN A 275 4.81 26.28 35.07
N LYS A 276 5.17 25.36 35.97
CA LYS A 276 5.68 24.04 35.58
C LYS A 276 4.57 23.12 35.07
N SER A 277 3.39 23.21 35.68
CA SER A 277 2.22 22.47 35.24
C SER A 277 1.83 22.92 33.83
N VAL A 278 1.73 24.25 33.60
CA VAL A 278 1.47 24.87 32.29
C VAL A 278 2.47 24.41 31.22
N LEU A 279 3.76 24.34 31.55
CA LEU A 279 4.79 23.84 30.62
C LEU A 279 4.57 22.37 30.22
N ILE A 280 4.22 21.50 31.16
CA ILE A 280 3.93 20.07 30.88
C ILE A 280 2.77 19.94 29.87
N ILE A 281 1.74 20.78 30.00
CA ILE A 281 0.56 20.75 29.13
C ILE A 281 0.87 21.30 27.75
N LEU A 282 1.59 22.42 27.66
CA LEU A 282 2.04 22.96 26.37
C LEU A 282 2.88 21.93 25.62
N MET A 283 3.74 21.20 26.33
CA MET A 283 4.51 20.10 25.74
C MET A 283 3.61 18.90 25.35
N GLN A 284 2.59 18.55 26.13
CA GLN A 284 1.64 17.50 25.76
C GLN A 284 0.79 17.89 24.54
N PHE A 285 0.31 19.13 24.45
CA PHE A 285 -0.39 19.63 23.27
C PHE A 285 0.53 19.62 22.04
N PHE A 286 1.76 20.10 22.16
CA PHE A 286 2.72 20.07 21.06
C PHE A 286 3.09 18.63 20.64
N LEU A 287 3.13 17.69 21.58
CA LEU A 287 3.28 16.27 21.28
C LEU A 287 2.11 15.75 20.44
N THR A 288 0.88 16.12 20.78
CA THR A 288 -0.33 15.69 20.06
C THR A 288 -0.42 16.27 18.66
N THR A 289 0.00 17.52 18.46
CA THR A 289 0.03 18.14 17.12
C THR A 289 1.11 17.53 16.24
N LEU A 290 2.31 17.29 16.77
CA LEU A 290 3.35 16.52 16.08
C LEU A 290 2.91 15.10 15.71
N TRP A 291 2.05 14.51 16.55
CA TRP A 291 1.46 13.19 16.31
C TRP A 291 0.49 13.15 15.12
N MET A 292 -0.19 14.26 14.84
CA MET A 292 -1.16 14.36 13.75
C MET A 292 -0.51 14.67 12.40
N ASP A 293 0.57 15.46 12.40
CA ASP A 293 1.00 16.16 11.18
C ASP A 293 2.21 15.53 10.47
N GLN A 294 3.21 14.98 11.18
CA GLN A 294 4.45 14.51 10.52
C GLN A 294 5.06 13.24 11.14
N TRP A 295 4.88 12.11 10.45
CA TRP A 295 5.52 10.81 10.75
C TRP A 295 6.82 10.59 9.99
N ASN A 296 7.50 11.66 9.57
CA ASN A 296 8.86 11.56 9.06
C ASN A 296 9.85 11.33 10.23
N LYS A 297 11.06 10.86 9.91
CA LYS A 297 12.07 10.52 10.95
C LYS A 297 12.38 11.71 11.86
N SER A 298 12.41 12.94 11.34
CA SER A 298 12.65 14.16 12.10
C SER A 298 11.53 14.48 13.09
N GLY A 299 10.27 14.41 12.66
CA GLY A 299 9.09 14.62 13.52
C GLY A 299 9.00 13.58 14.64
N ILE A 300 9.27 12.31 14.33
CA ILE A 300 9.32 11.25 15.35
C ILE A 300 10.46 11.49 16.37
N THR A 301 11.62 11.93 15.89
CA THR A 301 12.77 12.22 16.78
C THR A 301 12.45 13.38 17.72
N LEU A 302 11.85 14.46 17.21
CA LEU A 302 11.40 15.60 18.01
C LEU A 302 10.36 15.21 19.05
N ALA A 303 9.40 14.35 18.69
CA ALA A 303 8.39 13.83 19.61
C ALA A 303 9.02 13.02 20.77
N ILE A 304 10.03 12.19 20.48
CA ILE A 304 10.76 11.45 21.52
C ILE A 304 11.50 12.41 22.46
N ILE A 305 12.20 13.42 21.91
CA ILE A 305 12.91 14.43 22.71
C ILE A 305 11.92 15.14 23.64
N LEU A 306 10.76 15.53 23.13
CA LEU A 306 9.72 16.20 23.92
C LEU A 306 9.18 15.30 25.04
N ILE A 307 8.96 14.01 24.77
CA ILE A 307 8.56 13.03 25.80
C ILE A 307 9.63 12.92 26.89
N LEU A 308 10.92 12.87 26.53
CA LEU A 308 12.00 12.81 27.51
C LEU A 308 12.02 14.06 28.41
N ILE A 309 11.76 15.24 27.83
CA ILE A 309 11.64 16.49 28.59
C ILE A 309 10.44 16.44 29.54
N ILE A 310 9.28 15.97 29.09
CA ILE A 310 8.09 15.78 29.95
C ILE A 310 8.40 14.84 31.12
N LEU A 311 9.04 13.69 30.84
CA LEU A 311 9.42 12.72 31.87
C LEU A 311 10.42 13.32 32.87
N PHE A 312 11.36 14.15 32.42
CA PHE A 312 12.29 14.85 33.29
C PHE A 312 11.57 15.80 34.27
N PHE A 313 10.62 16.62 33.78
CA PHE A 313 9.85 17.53 34.62
C PHE A 313 8.95 16.80 35.61
N ILE A 314 8.23 15.75 35.17
CA ILE A 314 7.41 14.91 36.05
C ILE A 314 8.29 14.25 37.13
N GLY A 315 9.45 13.72 36.74
CA GLY A 315 10.39 13.11 37.69
C GLY A 315 11.00 14.10 38.68
N LYS A 316 11.12 15.38 38.31
CA LYS A 316 11.54 16.45 39.24
C LYS A 316 10.43 16.76 40.25
N GLU A 317 9.18 16.85 39.80
CA GLU A 317 8.04 17.11 40.69
C GLU A 317 7.77 15.96 41.66
N LEU A 318 7.79 14.70 41.19
CA LEU A 318 7.66 13.54 42.06
C LEU A 318 8.73 13.50 43.16
N ARG A 319 9.97 13.91 42.85
CA ARG A 319 11.04 14.04 43.85
C ARG A 319 10.80 15.17 44.85
N SER A 320 10.24 16.29 44.40
CA SER A 320 9.86 17.42 45.28
C SER A 320 8.78 17.00 46.27
N ILE A 321 7.71 16.35 45.77
CA ILE A 321 6.59 15.87 46.58
C ILE A 321 7.07 14.85 47.64
N ARG A 322 8.03 13.99 47.29
CA ARG A 322 8.61 13.02 48.23
C ARG A 322 9.38 13.72 49.36
N LYS A 323 10.26 14.66 49.02
CA LYS A 323 11.03 15.45 50.01
C LYS A 323 10.13 16.22 50.98
N GLU A 324 9.06 16.83 50.48
CA GLU A 324 8.05 17.50 51.32
C GLU A 324 7.27 16.52 52.23
N GLY A 325 7.18 15.24 51.86
CA GLY A 325 6.62 14.19 52.70
C GLY A 325 7.56 13.84 53.85
N ASP A 326 8.82 13.55 53.52
CA ASP A 326 9.84 13.17 54.48
C ASP A 326 10.07 14.25 55.55
N LEU A 327 10.09 15.54 55.16
CA LEU A 327 10.19 16.69 56.09
C LEU A 327 9.00 16.81 57.06
N GLN A 328 7.77 16.57 56.58
CA GLN A 328 6.56 16.63 57.44
C GLN A 328 6.48 15.46 58.42
N ASP A 329 7.02 14.30 58.05
CA ASP A 329 7.07 13.12 58.93
C ASP A 329 8.19 13.24 59.96
N GLU A 330 9.28 13.97 59.67
CA GLU A 330 10.31 14.34 60.66
C GLU A 330 9.80 15.40 61.65
N GLU A 331 9.11 16.46 61.19
CA GLU A 331 8.51 17.47 62.08
C GLU A 331 7.49 16.85 63.05
N LYS A 332 6.70 15.87 62.60
CA LYS A 332 5.74 15.14 63.45
C LYS A 332 6.37 14.18 64.45
N LYS A 333 7.64 13.79 64.29
CA LYS A 333 8.36 12.96 65.26
C LYS A 333 9.04 13.79 66.35
N ASN A 334 9.19 15.10 66.13
CA ASN A 334 9.85 16.03 67.03
C ASN A 334 8.87 16.88 67.85
N ILE A 335 7.56 16.58 67.77
CA ILE A 335 6.47 17.08 68.63
C ILE A 335 5.89 15.85 69.34
#